data_AF-A0A1Y3BTQ0-F1
#
_entry.id   AF-A0A1Y3BTQ0-F1
#
_cell.length_a   1.000
_cell.length_b   1.000
_cell.length_c   1.000
_cell.angle_alpha   90.00
_cell.angle_beta   90.00
_cell.angle_gamma   90.00
#
_symmetry.space_group_name_H-M   'P 1'
#
loop_
_entity.id
_entity.type
_entity.pdbx_description
1 polymer ?
#
loop_
_entity_poly.entity_id
_entity_poly.type
_entity_poly.pdbx_seq_one_letter_code
_entity_poly.pdbx_strand_id
1 'polypeptide(L)'
;MNKCKIVGLNESICSGLELMLLPEGTQLRKDLIIRHECLKYFVITTILKQTDQSKQLELIRKWMNICDRLENGINDHFGFGSIMFGLCFPRIQNSTMWKSFGQKYPETIRLFENNLRIRFSNYLNNSRISSSSSDSCLPFIIQLCHIIECSHIVDTNLLPKFVDAEFD
;
A
#
# COMPACT_ATOMS: atom_id res chain seq x y z
N MET A 1 -13.84 3.75 25.23
CA MET A 1 -13.69 2.90 24.04
C MET A 1 -14.99 2.15 23.81
N ASN A 2 -15.71 2.46 22.74
CA ASN A 2 -16.97 1.79 22.41
C ASN A 2 -16.63 0.41 21.85
N LYS A 3 -17.08 -0.65 22.54
CA LYS A 3 -16.94 -2.03 22.07
C LYS A 3 -17.82 -2.22 20.83
N CYS A 4 -17.24 -2.66 19.73
CA CYS A 4 -17.98 -2.99 18.53
C CYS A 4 -18.73 -4.31 18.79
N LYS A 5 -20.06 -4.26 18.94
CA LYS A 5 -20.90 -5.46 19.10
C LYS A 5 -21.07 -6.12 17.73
N ILE A 6 -20.40 -7.24 17.51
CA ILE A 6 -20.64 -8.10 16.35
C ILE A 6 -21.64 -9.17 16.78
N VAL A 7 -22.77 -9.25 16.09
CA VAL A 7 -23.85 -10.19 16.39
C VAL A 7 -23.32 -11.62 16.24
N GLY A 8 -23.32 -12.40 17.33
CA GLY A 8 -22.87 -13.80 17.37
C GLY A 8 -21.51 -14.05 18.01
N LEU A 9 -20.79 -13.01 18.47
CA LEU A 9 -19.51 -13.13 19.18
C LEU A 9 -19.64 -12.61 20.63
N ASN A 10 -18.97 -13.29 21.57
CA ASN A 10 -18.95 -12.93 22.99
C ASN A 10 -18.54 -11.44 23.17
N GLU A 11 -19.08 -10.76 24.19
CA GLU A 11 -18.92 -9.31 24.47
C GLU A 11 -17.46 -8.83 24.77
N SER A 12 -16.46 -9.65 24.44
CA SER A 12 -15.04 -9.47 24.77
C SER A 12 -14.15 -8.99 23.63
N ILE A 13 -14.58 -9.03 22.36
CA ILE A 13 -13.71 -8.57 21.26
C ILE A 13 -13.56 -7.04 21.33
N CYS A 14 -12.33 -6.59 21.52
CA CYS A 14 -12.02 -5.19 21.78
C CYS A 14 -11.61 -4.42 20.52
N SER A 15 -11.22 -5.09 19.42
CA SER A 15 -10.83 -4.44 18.16
C SER A 15 -11.02 -5.29 16.91
N GLY A 16 -11.09 -4.65 15.74
CA GLY A 16 -11.10 -5.35 14.45
C GLY A 16 -9.80 -6.11 14.16
N LEU A 17 -8.66 -5.65 14.71
CA LEU A 17 -7.38 -6.36 14.59
C LEU A 17 -7.40 -7.69 15.34
N GLU A 18 -8.04 -7.73 16.51
CA GLU A 18 -8.25 -8.96 17.28
C GLU A 18 -9.18 -9.91 16.51
N LEU A 19 -10.31 -9.42 16.00
CA LEU A 19 -11.24 -10.22 15.22
C LEU A 19 -10.56 -10.87 13.99
N MET A 20 -9.70 -10.13 13.30
CA MET A 20 -9.02 -10.59 12.09
C MET A 20 -8.14 -11.83 12.34
N LEU A 21 -7.67 -12.05 13.57
CA LEU A 21 -6.86 -13.22 13.94
C LEU A 21 -7.71 -14.46 14.27
N LEU A 22 -9.01 -14.29 14.50
CA LEU A 22 -9.93 -15.36 14.87
C LEU A 22 -10.58 -15.99 13.62
N PRO A 23 -11.04 -17.25 13.68
CA PRO A 23 -11.79 -17.88 12.59
C PRO A 23 -12.99 -17.05 12.13
N GLU A 24 -13.70 -16.39 13.05
CA GLU A 24 -14.87 -15.56 12.79
C GLU A 24 -14.53 -14.26 12.03
N GLY A 25 -13.25 -13.90 11.95
CA GLY A 25 -12.76 -12.75 11.19
C GLY A 25 -12.71 -12.93 9.67
N THR A 26 -13.18 -14.07 9.13
CA THR A 26 -13.13 -14.37 7.69
C THR A 26 -13.72 -13.25 6.83
N GLN A 27 -14.90 -12.73 7.18
CA GLN A 27 -15.53 -11.68 6.39
C GLN A 27 -14.67 -10.40 6.39
N LEU A 28 -14.16 -10.00 7.56
CA LEU A 28 -13.29 -8.84 7.68
C LEU A 28 -12.01 -9.00 6.85
N ARG A 29 -11.36 -10.18 6.88
CA ARG A 29 -10.16 -10.44 6.06
C ARG A 29 -10.45 -10.33 4.57
N LYS A 30 -11.57 -10.90 4.09
CA LYS A 30 -11.98 -10.79 2.69
C LYS A 30 -12.28 -9.35 2.28
N ASP A 31 -12.97 -8.59 3.13
CA ASP A 31 -13.27 -7.18 2.86
C ASP A 31 -12.00 -6.33 2.81
N LEU A 32 -11.02 -6.60 3.68
CA LEU A 32 -9.72 -5.93 3.66
C LEU A 32 -8.92 -6.24 2.39
N ILE A 33 -8.94 -7.49 1.92
CA ILE A 33 -8.32 -7.90 0.65
C ILE A 33 -8.97 -7.17 -0.52
N ILE A 34 -10.30 -7.16 -0.59
CA ILE A 34 -11.03 -6.46 -1.66
C ILE A 34 -10.74 -4.96 -1.61
N ARG A 35 -10.74 -4.36 -0.41
CA ARG A 35 -10.43 -2.93 -0.23
C ARG A 35 -9.02 -2.59 -0.71
N HIS A 36 -8.03 -3.43 -0.41
CA HIS A 36 -6.66 -3.28 -0.89
C HIS A 36 -6.62 -3.26 -2.43
N GLU A 37 -7.25 -4.25 -3.07
CA GLU A 37 -7.32 -4.34 -4.53
C GLU A 37 -8.04 -3.14 -5.15
N CYS A 38 -9.17 -2.71 -4.59
CA CYS A 38 -9.89 -1.54 -5.04
C CYS A 38 -9.03 -0.27 -4.97
N LEU A 39 -8.29 -0.06 -3.88
CA LEU A 39 -7.42 1.10 -3.73
C LEU A 39 -6.23 1.06 -4.71
N LYS A 40 -5.61 -0.12 -4.87
CA LYS A 40 -4.56 -0.36 -5.87
C LYS A 40 -5.04 0.01 -7.27
N TYR A 41 -6.17 -0.55 -7.70
CA TYR A 41 -6.73 -0.27 -9.02
C TYR A 41 -7.23 1.17 -9.17
N PHE A 42 -7.73 1.80 -8.10
CA PHE A 42 -8.10 3.21 -8.12
C PHE A 42 -6.89 4.10 -8.44
N VAL A 43 -5.74 3.86 -7.81
CA VAL A 43 -4.49 4.58 -8.12
C VAL A 43 -4.07 4.32 -9.57
N ILE A 44 -4.06 3.06 -10.01
CA ILE A 44 -3.65 2.69 -11.37
C ILE A 44 -4.53 3.37 -12.42
N THR A 45 -5.84 3.27 -12.25
CA THR A 45 -6.83 3.78 -13.21
C THR A 45 -6.83 5.31 -13.26
N THR A 46 -6.70 5.99 -12.12
CA THR A 46 -6.65 7.46 -12.10
C THR A 46 -5.45 8.00 -12.88
N ILE A 47 -4.30 7.32 -12.79
CA ILE A 47 -3.08 7.68 -13.53
C ILE A 47 -3.21 7.30 -15.01
N LEU A 48 -3.53 6.04 -15.33
CA LEU A 48 -3.51 5.53 -16.70
C LEU A 48 -4.66 6.04 -17.59
N LYS A 49 -5.75 6.56 -17.00
CA LYS A 49 -6.86 7.15 -17.76
C LYS A 49 -6.50 8.54 -18.34
N GLN A 50 -5.46 9.20 -17.83
CA GLN A 50 -5.07 10.50 -18.36
C GLN A 50 -4.47 10.37 -19.77
N THR A 51 -4.97 11.18 -20.69
CA THR A 51 -4.44 11.28 -22.06
C THR A 51 -3.28 12.26 -22.17
N ASP A 52 -3.20 13.22 -21.25
CA ASP A 52 -2.13 14.21 -21.18
C ASP A 52 -1.04 13.75 -20.21
N GLN A 53 0.17 13.51 -20.73
CA GLN A 53 1.33 13.09 -19.96
C GLN A 53 1.66 14.08 -18.84
N SER A 54 1.49 15.39 -19.06
CA SER A 54 1.77 16.40 -18.04
C SER A 54 0.89 16.23 -16.80
N LYS A 55 -0.40 15.95 -17.01
CA LYS A 55 -1.39 15.66 -15.94
C LYS A 55 -1.15 14.30 -15.31
N GLN A 56 -0.77 13.31 -16.12
CA GLN A 56 -0.39 11.99 -15.63
C GLN A 56 0.76 12.06 -14.62
N LEU A 57 1.83 12.78 -14.95
CA LEU A 57 2.96 13.02 -14.04
C LEU A 57 2.52 13.78 -12.78
N GLU A 58 1.61 14.75 -12.91
CA GLU A 58 1.06 15.46 -11.75
C GLU A 58 0.26 14.55 -10.81
N LEU A 59 -0.51 13.60 -11.35
CA LEU A 59 -1.22 12.61 -10.55
C LEU A 59 -0.27 11.65 -9.83
N ILE A 60 0.81 11.20 -10.48
CA ILE A 60 1.85 10.40 -9.83
C ILE A 60 2.44 11.16 -8.65
N ARG A 61 2.78 12.44 -8.82
CA ARG A 61 3.28 13.29 -7.73
C ARG A 61 2.28 13.41 -6.59
N LYS A 62 0.99 13.62 -6.90
CA LYS A 62 -0.08 13.71 -5.88
C LYS A 62 -0.18 12.40 -5.09
N TRP A 63 -0.15 11.26 -5.76
CA TRP A 63 -0.19 9.95 -5.11
C TRP A 63 1.06 9.68 -4.26
N MET A 64 2.26 10.05 -4.72
CA MET A 64 3.49 9.95 -3.91
C MET A 64 3.42 10.83 -2.64
N ASN A 65 2.91 12.06 -2.75
CA ASN A 65 2.72 12.92 -1.58
C ASN A 65 1.67 12.35 -0.61
N ILE A 66 0.62 11.69 -1.11
CA ILE A 66 -0.35 10.99 -0.27
C ILE A 66 0.33 9.81 0.44
N CYS A 67 1.14 9.01 -0.25
CA CYS A 67 1.92 7.94 0.36
C CYS A 67 2.80 8.44 1.50
N ASP A 68 3.54 9.52 1.27
CA ASP A 68 4.42 10.11 2.28
C ASP A 68 3.63 10.58 3.52
N ARG A 69 2.47 11.20 3.33
CA ARG A 69 1.59 11.59 4.44
C ARG A 69 1.02 10.39 5.20
N LEU A 70 0.67 9.31 4.50
CA LEU A 70 0.17 8.08 5.14
C LEU A 70 1.26 7.42 5.98
N GLU A 71 2.49 7.37 5.48
CA GLU A 71 3.61 6.71 6.15
C GLU A 71 4.20 7.55 7.30
N ASN A 72 4.46 8.85 7.08
CA ASN A 72 5.20 9.69 8.03
C ASN A 72 4.30 10.60 8.87
N GLY A 73 3.03 10.81 8.49
CA GLY A 73 2.11 11.72 9.17
C GLY A 73 0.98 11.01 9.93
N ILE A 74 0.39 9.97 9.31
CA ILE A 74 -0.79 9.27 9.85
C ILE A 74 -0.41 7.90 10.43
N ASN A 75 0.69 7.30 9.98
CA ASN A 75 1.07 5.91 10.25
C ASN A 75 -0.02 4.91 9.85
N ASP A 76 -0.64 5.12 8.68
CA ASP A 76 -1.53 4.16 8.02
C ASP A 76 -0.72 3.34 7.00
N HIS A 77 -0.10 2.28 7.49
CA HIS A 77 0.75 1.41 6.68
C HIS A 77 -0.07 0.56 5.69
N PHE A 78 -1.33 0.24 6.01
CA PHE A 78 -2.23 -0.45 5.08
C PHE A 78 -2.56 0.41 3.85
N GLY A 79 -2.95 1.68 4.08
CA GLY A 79 -3.22 2.65 3.02
C GLY A 79 -1.96 2.95 2.20
N PHE A 80 -0.84 3.22 2.88
CA PHE A 80 0.46 3.42 2.24
C PHE A 80 0.81 2.26 1.31
N GLY A 81 0.80 1.02 1.82
CA GLY A 81 1.15 -0.15 1.03
C GLY A 81 0.23 -0.34 -0.17
N SER A 82 -1.09 -0.18 0.01
CA SER A 82 -2.07 -0.31 -1.07
C SER A 82 -1.83 0.68 -2.22
N ILE A 83 -1.47 1.93 -1.92
CA ILE A 83 -1.13 2.92 -2.95
C ILE A 83 0.23 2.61 -3.58
N MET A 84 1.22 2.15 -2.79
CA MET A 84 2.53 1.73 -3.31
C MET A 84 2.42 0.58 -4.32
N PHE A 85 1.56 -0.41 -4.08
CA PHE A 85 1.26 -1.44 -5.08
C PHE A 85 0.72 -0.85 -6.39
N GLY A 86 -0.10 0.21 -6.32
CA GLY A 86 -0.61 0.91 -7.49
C GLY A 86 0.47 1.70 -8.22
N LEU A 87 1.28 2.49 -7.49
CA LEU A 87 2.37 3.28 -8.04
C LEU A 87 3.46 2.43 -8.70
N CYS A 88 3.69 1.24 -8.18
CA CYS A 88 4.68 0.32 -8.72
C CYS A 88 4.13 -0.64 -9.79
N PHE A 89 2.94 -0.35 -10.32
CA PHE A 89 2.40 -1.11 -11.44
C PHE A 89 3.31 -0.94 -12.68
N PRO A 90 3.70 -2.01 -13.40
CA PRO A 90 4.73 -1.95 -14.45
C PRO A 90 4.49 -0.92 -15.55
N ARG A 91 3.22 -0.70 -15.92
CA ARG A 91 2.86 0.30 -16.94
C ARG A 91 3.05 1.73 -16.44
N ILE A 92 2.98 1.95 -15.13
CA ILE A 92 3.24 3.24 -14.52
C ILE A 92 4.75 3.37 -14.35
N GLN A 93 5.40 2.44 -13.64
CA GLN A 93 6.86 2.37 -13.41
C GLN A 93 7.74 2.08 -14.63
N ASN A 94 7.27 2.41 -15.84
CA ASN A 94 8.07 2.22 -17.04
C ASN A 94 9.21 3.27 -17.10
N SER A 95 10.33 2.89 -17.73
CA SER A 95 11.55 3.71 -17.78
C SER A 95 11.33 5.11 -18.36
N THR A 96 10.57 5.24 -19.44
CA THR A 96 10.38 6.54 -20.10
C THR A 96 9.55 7.50 -19.24
N MET A 97 8.50 7.00 -18.60
CA MET A 97 7.66 7.77 -17.70
C MET A 97 8.43 8.20 -16.45
N TRP A 98 9.25 7.32 -15.88
CA TRP A 98 10.03 7.63 -14.67
C TRP A 98 11.15 8.62 -14.95
N LYS A 99 11.80 8.55 -16.12
CA LYS A 99 12.75 9.57 -16.58
C LYS A 99 12.07 10.94 -16.72
N SER A 100 10.93 11.02 -17.41
CA SER A 100 10.18 12.28 -17.54
C SER A 100 9.66 12.80 -16.20
N PHE A 101 9.24 11.90 -15.30
CA PHE A 101 8.79 12.25 -13.96
C PHE A 101 9.93 12.86 -13.14
N GLY A 102 11.11 12.21 -13.13
CA GLY A 102 12.27 12.68 -12.38
C GLY A 102 12.80 14.03 -12.88
N GLN A 103 12.76 14.28 -14.20
CA GLN A 103 13.10 15.59 -14.76
C GLN A 103 12.14 16.69 -14.30
N LYS A 104 10.84 16.38 -14.19
CA LYS A 104 9.81 17.36 -13.82
C LYS A 104 9.68 17.56 -12.30
N TYR A 105 9.88 16.51 -11.52
CA TYR A 105 9.69 16.48 -10.06
C TYR A 105 10.87 15.79 -9.36
N PRO A 106 12.08 16.37 -9.41
CA PRO A 106 13.30 15.75 -8.90
C PRO A 106 13.25 15.44 -7.40
N GLU A 107 12.65 16.32 -6.60
CA GLU A 107 12.51 16.12 -5.17
C GLU A 107 11.58 14.95 -4.81
N THR A 108 10.48 14.79 -5.56
CA THR A 108 9.51 13.73 -5.31
C THR A 108 10.05 12.36 -5.72
N ILE A 109 10.78 12.27 -6.85
CA ILE A 109 11.41 11.00 -7.23
C ILE A 109 12.51 10.61 -6.23
N ARG A 110 13.27 11.57 -5.71
CA ARG A 110 14.28 11.33 -4.67
C ARG A 110 13.66 10.80 -3.37
N LEU A 111 12.53 11.38 -2.94
CA LEU A 111 11.74 10.89 -1.81
C LEU A 111 11.27 9.45 -2.04
N PHE A 112 10.82 9.14 -3.25
CA PHE A 112 10.37 7.80 -3.60
C PHE A 112 11.50 6.76 -3.47
N GLU A 113 12.65 6.98 -4.13
CA GLU A 113 13.76 6.02 -4.14
C GLU A 113 14.41 5.87 -2.76
N ASN A 114 14.64 6.97 -2.05
CA ASN A 114 15.40 6.95 -0.80
C ASN A 114 14.58 6.60 0.44
N ASN A 115 13.24 6.65 0.36
CA ASN A 115 12.39 6.43 1.52
C ASN A 115 11.23 5.48 1.22
N LEU A 116 10.27 5.90 0.39
CA LEU A 116 9.02 5.15 0.20
C LEU A 116 9.26 3.73 -0.34
N ARG A 117 10.15 3.58 -1.33
CA ARG A 117 10.51 2.29 -1.92
C ARG A 117 11.17 1.36 -0.90
N ILE A 118 12.12 1.87 -0.12
CA ILE A 118 12.82 1.11 0.92
C ILE A 118 11.83 0.65 2.00
N ARG A 119 10.96 1.55 2.49
CA ARG A 119 9.92 1.26 3.47
C ARG A 119 8.97 0.17 2.97
N PHE A 120 8.48 0.33 1.75
CA PHE A 120 7.57 -0.63 1.15
C PHE A 120 8.23 -2.00 0.93
N SER A 121 9.48 -2.03 0.45
CA SER A 121 10.27 -3.27 0.35
C SER A 121 10.45 -3.95 1.71
N ASN A 122 10.69 -3.18 2.77
CA ASN A 122 10.78 -3.72 4.13
C ASN A 122 9.46 -4.34 4.58
N TYR A 123 8.30 -3.74 4.28
CA TYR A 123 7.01 -4.35 4.59
C TYR A 123 6.77 -5.66 3.81
N LEU A 124 7.25 -5.73 2.56
CA LEU A 124 7.14 -6.94 1.74
C LEU A 124 8.02 -8.08 2.25
N ASN A 125 9.24 -7.77 2.69
CA ASN A 125 10.25 -8.78 3.01
C ASN A 125 10.35 -9.15 4.49
N ASN A 126 10.01 -8.23 5.40
CA ASN A 126 10.16 -8.46 6.83
C ASN A 126 8.80 -8.78 7.48
N SER A 127 8.65 -10.01 7.97
CA SER A 127 7.60 -10.36 8.96
C SER A 127 7.82 -9.69 10.33
N ARG A 128 9.02 -9.12 10.54
CA ARG A 128 9.33 -8.30 11.72
C ARG A 128 8.98 -6.86 11.40
N ILE A 129 7.81 -6.44 11.89
CA ILE A 129 7.46 -5.04 12.12
C ILE A 129 8.67 -4.42 12.80
N SER A 130 9.46 -3.61 12.09
CA SER A 130 10.54 -2.86 12.72
C SER A 130 9.88 -1.97 13.77
N SER A 131 10.10 -2.35 15.02
CA SER A 131 9.60 -1.68 16.20
C SER A 131 10.24 -0.30 16.29
N SER A 132 9.59 0.73 15.74
CA SER A 132 10.01 2.11 15.95
C SER A 132 8.86 3.11 15.84
N SER A 133 7.81 2.87 16.62
CA SER A 133 7.01 3.87 17.36
C SER A 133 5.67 3.22 17.71
N SER A 134 5.21 3.45 18.94
CA SER A 134 3.95 2.94 19.50
C SER A 134 2.67 3.45 18.81
N ASP A 135 2.79 4.19 17.70
CA ASP A 135 1.75 5.09 17.19
C ASP A 135 1.27 4.71 15.77
N SER A 136 1.33 3.41 15.40
CA SER A 136 0.71 2.99 14.13
C SER A 136 -0.81 3.04 14.23
N CYS A 137 -1.48 3.81 13.36
CA CYS A 137 -2.93 3.83 13.30
C CYS A 137 -3.48 2.53 12.68
N LEU A 138 -2.82 2.00 11.65
CA LEU A 138 -3.21 0.76 10.99
C LEU A 138 -1.99 0.03 10.42
N PRO A 139 -1.65 -1.18 10.92
CA PRO A 139 -0.49 -1.93 10.45
C PRO A 139 -0.67 -2.46 9.02
N PHE A 140 0.43 -2.89 8.41
CA PHE A 140 0.40 -3.53 7.09
C PHE A 140 -0.10 -4.98 7.19
N ILE A 141 -1.43 -5.14 7.21
CA ILE A 141 -2.14 -6.40 7.51
C ILE A 141 -2.48 -7.27 6.28
N ILE A 142 -2.26 -6.76 5.07
CA ILE A 142 -2.72 -7.42 3.84
C ILE A 142 -2.06 -8.78 3.60
N GLN A 143 -0.75 -8.91 3.85
CA GLN A 143 -0.06 -10.20 3.75
C GLN A 143 -0.65 -11.25 4.68
N LEU A 144 -0.93 -10.86 5.92
CA LEU A 144 -1.53 -11.75 6.92
C LEU A 144 -2.92 -12.21 6.47
N CYS A 145 -3.74 -11.31 5.94
CA CYS A 145 -5.07 -11.65 5.42
C CYS A 145 -4.98 -12.69 4.30
N HIS A 146 -4.05 -12.53 3.35
CA HIS A 146 -3.86 -13.49 2.27
C HIS A 146 -3.40 -14.86 2.76
N ILE A 147 -2.47 -14.90 3.71
CA ILE A 147 -1.97 -16.15 4.31
C ILE A 147 -3.11 -16.91 5.00
N ILE A 148 -3.93 -16.23 5.79
CA ILE A 148 -4.99 -16.89 6.57
C ILE A 148 -6.14 -17.36 5.68
N GLU A 149 -6.56 -16.57 4.69
CA GLU A 149 -7.69 -16.93 3.82
C GLU A 149 -7.33 -17.98 2.77
N CYS A 150 -6.06 -18.43 2.70
CA CYS A 150 -5.54 -19.32 1.65
C CYS A 150 -5.90 -18.85 0.22
N SER A 151 -6.25 -17.58 0.07
CA SER A 151 -6.34 -16.93 -1.24
C SER A 151 -4.93 -16.92 -1.81
N HIS A 152 -4.77 -17.28 -3.09
CA HIS A 152 -3.49 -17.29 -3.83
C HIS A 152 -2.43 -16.42 -3.14
N ILE A 153 -1.34 -17.06 -2.66
CA ILE A 153 -0.11 -16.37 -2.23
C ILE A 153 0.06 -15.19 -3.18
N VAL A 154 0.09 -13.96 -2.63
CA VAL A 154 0.28 -12.71 -3.38
C VAL A 154 1.12 -13.04 -4.58
N ASP A 155 0.50 -13.07 -5.77
CA ASP A 155 1.13 -13.60 -6.98
C ASP A 155 2.51 -12.96 -7.00
N THR A 156 3.58 -13.73 -6.84
CA THR A 156 4.91 -13.15 -6.61
C THR A 156 5.39 -12.38 -7.85
N ASN A 157 4.68 -12.59 -8.97
CA ASN A 157 4.75 -11.81 -10.21
C ASN A 157 4.07 -10.43 -10.15
N LEU A 158 3.16 -10.19 -9.20
CA LEU A 158 2.46 -8.94 -8.90
C LEU A 158 3.11 -8.16 -7.74
N LEU A 159 4.09 -8.73 -7.03
CA LEU A 159 4.96 -7.90 -6.20
C LEU A 159 5.63 -6.88 -7.11
N PRO A 160 5.64 -5.60 -6.72
CA PRO A 160 6.39 -4.57 -7.41
C PRO A 160 7.80 -5.00 -7.77
N LYS A 161 8.00 -5.37 -9.02
CA LYS A 161 9.32 -5.50 -9.62
C LYS A 161 9.76 -4.09 -9.92
N PHE A 162 10.36 -3.49 -8.90
CA PHE A 162 10.82 -2.14 -9.06
C PHE A 162 11.88 -2.11 -10.17
N VAL A 163 11.70 -1.24 -11.15
CA VAL A 163 12.72 -1.01 -12.18
C VAL A 163 13.84 -0.22 -11.51
N ASP A 164 15.07 -0.73 -11.58
CA ASP A 164 16.25 0.05 -11.27
C ASP A 164 16.44 1.05 -12.40
N ALA A 165 16.05 2.30 -12.15
CA ALA A 165 16.29 3.36 -13.10
C ALA A 165 17.77 3.74 -13.00
N GLU A 166 18.58 3.20 -13.90
CA GLU A 166 19.89 3.78 -14.21
C GLU A 166 19.63 5.15 -14.84
N PHE A 167 19.92 6.19 -14.06
CA PHE A 167 19.99 7.56 -14.54
C PHE A 167 21.43 7.79 -14.99
N ASP A 168 21.65 7.76 -16.31
CA ASP A 168 22.87 8.30 -16.93
C ASP A 168 22.98 9.82 -16.70
#